data_AF-A0A3N2MCX8-F1
#
_entry.id   AF-A0A3N2MCX8-F1
#
_cell.length_a   1.000
_cell.length_b   1.000
_cell.length_c   1.000
_cell.angle_alpha   90.00
_cell.angle_beta   90.00
_cell.angle_gamma   90.00
#
_symmetry.space_group_name_H-M   'P 1'
#
loop_
_entity.id
_entity.type
_entity.pdbx_description
1 polymer ?
#
loop_
_entity_poly.entity_id
_entity_poly.type
_entity_poly.pdbx_seq_one_letter_code
_entity_poly.pdbx_strand_id
1 'polypeptide(L)'
;MRKLLFIMLAFIGMAVISCDGHHLEPDMGMKIGDVLCTDGQILPVGDWEKSGKEGIGIVFHVNTNPDIEGRGFAVYLRDLAPVAFADSLGVKQGTSADPYALDGNINTYALMSQRNVGSPMADAVFELWRYGQSAYIPSVAQLRLLKETRNTVNRNLDAIGGEVITDNPDGCWYWSSTEVAGQKAVKGWLYSLSQGAIQETPKTQAHKVRPIITINN
;
A
#
# COMPACT_ATOMS: atom_id res chain seq x y z
N MET A 1 39.20 22.87 62.75
CA MET A 1 39.26 23.06 61.28
C MET A 1 38.02 22.44 60.64
N ARG A 2 36.86 22.96 61.03
CA ARG A 2 35.52 22.43 60.76
C ARG A 2 34.61 23.62 60.45
N LYS A 3 35.11 24.55 59.63
CA LYS A 3 34.43 25.76 59.14
C LYS A 3 34.96 26.23 57.76
N LEU A 4 35.80 25.42 57.11
CA LEU A 4 36.30 25.67 55.74
C LEU A 4 35.91 24.57 54.74
N LEU A 5 35.06 23.63 55.16
CA LEU A 5 34.51 22.56 54.30
C LEU A 5 33.04 22.79 53.91
N PHE A 6 32.46 23.94 54.29
CA PHE A 6 31.05 24.26 54.08
C PHE A 6 30.80 25.39 53.06
N ILE A 7 31.82 25.81 52.30
CA ILE A 7 31.72 26.87 51.27
C ILE A 7 32.18 26.36 49.88
N MET A 8 31.90 25.09 49.57
CA MET A 8 31.84 24.60 48.18
C MET A 8 30.53 23.82 47.99
N LEU A 9 29.47 24.40 48.53
CA LEU A 9 28.10 23.93 48.42
C LEU A 9 27.23 25.09 47.90
N ALA A 10 27.58 25.63 46.74
CA ALA A 10 26.76 26.57 45.99
C ALA A 10 27.35 26.69 44.59
N PHE A 11 26.49 26.65 43.56
CA PHE A 11 26.82 26.79 42.13
C PHE A 11 27.55 25.55 41.55
N ILE A 12 26.96 24.67 40.75
CA ILE A 12 26.06 24.88 39.61
C ILE A 12 25.23 23.59 39.45
N GLY A 13 23.95 23.67 39.80
CA GLY A 13 22.94 22.78 39.24
C GLY A 13 22.51 23.36 37.90
N MET A 14 23.28 23.10 36.84
CA MET A 14 22.74 23.23 35.49
C MET A 14 22.01 21.94 35.20
N ALA A 15 20.69 22.02 35.37
CA ALA A 15 19.76 21.09 34.78
C ALA A 15 20.14 20.93 33.31
N VAL A 16 20.62 19.74 32.94
CA VAL A 16 20.42 19.25 31.59
C VAL A 16 18.91 19.04 31.47
N ILE A 17 18.21 20.13 31.14
CA ILE A 17 16.92 20.05 30.48
C ILE A 17 17.29 19.36 29.17
N SER A 18 17.18 18.03 29.16
CA SER A 18 16.99 17.31 27.91
C SER A 18 15.83 18.02 27.27
N CYS A 19 16.10 18.77 26.20
CA CYS A 19 15.08 19.14 25.25
C CYS A 19 14.58 17.80 24.73
N ASP A 20 13.60 17.23 25.45
CA ASP A 20 12.71 16.22 24.94
C ASP A 20 11.97 16.95 23.82
N GLY A 21 12.61 16.97 22.66
CA GLY A 21 11.97 17.17 21.40
C GLY A 21 11.02 16.01 21.25
N HIS A 22 9.89 16.08 21.96
CA HIS A 22 8.63 15.59 21.47
C HIS A 22 8.42 16.32 20.15
N HIS A 23 9.06 15.80 19.09
CA HIS A 23 8.45 15.84 17.79
C HIS A 23 7.06 15.28 18.06
N LEU A 24 6.07 16.17 18.02
CA LEU A 24 4.70 15.77 17.83
C LEU A 24 4.77 14.85 16.61
N GLU A 25 4.76 13.53 16.85
CA GLU A 25 4.51 12.60 15.77
C GLU A 25 3.27 13.15 15.10
N PRO A 26 3.29 13.42 13.78
CA PRO A 26 2.13 13.98 13.13
C PRO A 26 0.98 13.06 13.49
N ASP A 27 0.00 13.58 14.24
CA ASP A 27 -1.22 12.87 14.53
C ASP A 27 -1.96 12.80 13.20
N MET A 28 -1.61 11.77 12.43
CA MET A 28 -2.14 11.59 11.09
C MET A 28 -3.63 11.23 11.14
N GLY A 29 -4.21 11.01 12.33
CA GLY A 29 -5.58 10.55 12.58
C GLY A 29 -5.91 9.17 12.02
N MET A 30 -5.22 8.78 10.95
CA MET A 30 -5.36 7.59 10.15
C MET A 30 -4.59 6.42 10.75
N LYS A 31 -5.25 5.27 10.80
CA LYS A 31 -4.72 4.01 11.30
C LYS A 31 -4.96 2.90 10.28
N ILE A 32 -4.13 1.88 10.34
CA ILE A 32 -4.37 0.63 9.60
C ILE A 32 -5.73 0.07 10.02
N GLY A 33 -6.58 -0.20 9.05
CA GLY A 33 -7.96 -0.64 9.23
C GLY A 33 -9.00 0.45 9.04
N ASP A 34 -8.63 1.74 9.02
CA ASP A 34 -9.61 2.80 8.77
C ASP A 34 -10.20 2.72 7.36
N VAL A 35 -11.42 3.21 7.20
CA VAL A 35 -12.18 3.20 5.95
C VAL A 35 -11.88 4.45 5.15
N LEU A 36 -11.38 4.28 3.93
CA LEU A 36 -11.31 5.34 2.93
C LEU A 36 -12.67 5.48 2.24
N CYS A 37 -13.23 6.69 2.24
CA CYS A 37 -14.52 7.03 1.65
C CYS A 37 -14.39 7.63 0.24
N THR A 38 -15.49 7.63 -0.53
CA THR A 38 -15.53 8.22 -1.88
C THR A 38 -15.19 9.71 -1.92
N ASP A 39 -15.47 10.45 -0.84
CA ASP A 39 -15.14 11.87 -0.68
C ASP A 39 -13.71 12.13 -0.18
N GLY A 40 -12.88 11.08 -0.07
CA GLY A 40 -11.48 11.15 0.36
C GLY A 40 -11.29 11.19 1.88
N GLN A 41 -12.37 11.23 2.68
CA GLN A 41 -12.24 11.14 4.13
C GLN A 41 -11.85 9.74 4.58
N ILE A 42 -11.12 9.68 5.69
CA ILE A 42 -10.69 8.44 6.33
C ILE A 42 -11.30 8.41 7.71
N LEU A 43 -12.06 7.36 8.00
CA LEU A 43 -12.81 7.23 9.23
C LEU A 43 -12.54 5.85 9.87
N PRO A 44 -12.39 5.78 11.20
CA PRO A 44 -12.51 4.51 11.91
C PRO A 44 -13.84 3.83 11.58
N VAL A 45 -13.88 2.49 11.51
CA VAL A 45 -15.07 1.73 11.08
C VAL A 45 -16.34 2.13 11.84
N GLY A 46 -16.26 2.27 13.18
CA GLY A 46 -17.43 2.64 13.99
C GLY A 46 -17.92 4.08 13.78
N ASP A 47 -17.08 4.97 13.25
CA ASP A 47 -17.48 6.32 12.86
C ASP A 47 -17.98 6.35 11.41
N TRP A 48 -17.39 5.54 10.53
CA TRP A 48 -17.87 5.32 9.17
C TRP A 48 -19.31 4.80 9.16
N GLU A 49 -19.64 3.79 9.98
CA GLU A 49 -21.00 3.22 10.09
C GLU A 49 -22.06 4.28 10.41
N LYS A 50 -21.69 5.30 11.21
CA LYS A 50 -22.59 6.40 11.60
C LYS A 50 -22.62 7.53 10.58
N SER A 51 -21.61 7.62 9.71
CA SER A 51 -21.45 8.72 8.76
C SER A 51 -22.39 8.62 7.54
N GLY A 52 -22.88 7.42 7.21
CA GLY A 52 -23.67 7.17 6.00
C GLY A 52 -22.87 7.29 4.70
N LYS A 53 -21.54 7.37 4.77
CA LYS A 53 -20.66 7.52 3.60
C LYS A 53 -20.38 6.19 2.93
N GLU A 54 -20.11 6.25 1.64
CA GLU A 54 -19.66 5.09 0.88
C GLU A 54 -18.16 4.85 1.09
N GLY A 55 -17.82 3.71 1.69
CA GLY A 55 -16.45 3.23 1.82
C GLY A 55 -16.01 2.53 0.54
N ILE A 56 -14.75 2.73 0.13
CA ILE A 56 -14.18 2.18 -1.11
C ILE A 56 -12.87 1.43 -0.90
N GLY A 57 -12.28 1.57 0.29
CA GLY A 57 -11.08 0.82 0.63
C GLY A 57 -10.76 0.86 2.12
N ILE A 58 -9.83 0.01 2.50
CA ILE A 58 -9.32 -0.10 3.87
C ILE A 58 -7.84 0.29 3.88
N VAL A 59 -7.46 1.19 4.79
CA VAL A 59 -6.06 1.57 4.99
C VAL A 59 -5.26 0.36 5.43
N PHE A 60 -4.19 0.02 4.69
CA PHE A 60 -3.32 -1.11 5.01
C PHE A 60 -1.87 -0.68 5.30
N HIS A 61 -1.53 0.58 5.03
CA HIS A 61 -0.22 1.15 5.31
C HIS A 61 -0.34 2.64 5.62
N VAL A 62 0.41 3.12 6.60
CA VAL A 62 0.52 4.53 6.98
C VAL A 62 1.99 4.91 6.89
N ASN A 63 2.31 5.95 6.12
CA ASN A 63 3.65 6.49 6.03
C ASN A 63 3.95 7.27 7.31
N THR A 64 5.00 6.88 8.02
CA THR A 64 5.47 7.57 9.23
C THR A 64 6.56 8.59 8.93
N ASN A 65 7.13 8.56 7.73
CA ASN A 65 8.12 9.52 7.28
C ASN A 65 7.43 10.66 6.51
N PRO A 66 7.44 11.91 7.02
CA PRO A 66 6.81 13.05 6.35
C PRO A 66 7.50 13.47 5.04
N ASP A 67 8.73 13.00 4.79
CA ASP A 67 9.47 13.28 3.55
C ASP A 67 9.04 12.35 2.39
N ILE A 68 8.24 11.32 2.68
CA ILE A 68 7.69 10.42 1.66
C ILE A 68 6.37 11.01 1.16
N GLU A 69 6.24 11.13 -0.17
CA GLU A 69 5.00 11.57 -0.80
C GLU A 69 3.86 10.57 -0.53
N GLY A 70 2.68 11.11 -0.20
CA GLY A 70 1.51 10.33 0.19
C GLY A 70 1.51 9.97 1.69
N ARG A 71 0.32 9.84 2.26
CA ARG A 71 0.09 9.52 3.68
C ARG A 71 0.08 8.01 3.94
N GLY A 72 -0.08 7.19 2.90
CA GLY A 72 -0.17 5.75 3.02
C GLY A 72 -0.93 5.11 1.86
N PHE A 73 -1.37 3.88 2.06
CA PHE A 73 -2.09 3.10 1.06
C PHE A 73 -3.38 2.51 1.61
N ALA A 74 -4.42 2.48 0.78
CA ALA A 74 -5.64 1.73 1.02
C ALA A 74 -5.86 0.67 -0.07
N VAL A 75 -6.51 -0.43 0.30
CA VAL A 75 -6.83 -1.55 -0.59
C VAL A 75 -8.30 -1.53 -0.95
N TYR A 76 -8.61 -1.79 -2.22
CA TYR A 76 -10.00 -1.84 -2.70
C TYR A 76 -10.77 -3.03 -2.13
N LEU A 77 -12.09 -2.87 -2.09
CA LEU A 77 -13.00 -3.83 -1.46
C LEU A 77 -13.04 -5.20 -2.13
N ARG A 78 -12.68 -5.32 -3.41
CA ARG A 78 -12.85 -6.54 -4.21
C ARG A 78 -11.65 -6.83 -5.09
N ASP A 79 -11.45 -8.11 -5.40
CA ASP A 79 -10.57 -8.51 -6.49
C ASP A 79 -11.16 -8.09 -7.84
N LEU A 80 -10.28 -7.77 -8.79
CA LEU A 80 -10.63 -7.82 -10.19
C LEU A 80 -10.67 -9.28 -10.66
N ALA A 81 -11.53 -9.54 -11.65
CA ALA A 81 -11.54 -10.83 -12.34
C ALA A 81 -10.13 -11.17 -12.87
N PRO A 82 -9.75 -12.45 -12.94
CA PRO A 82 -8.44 -12.84 -13.45
C PRO A 82 -8.19 -12.29 -14.86
N VAL A 83 -7.10 -11.55 -15.02
CA VAL A 83 -6.71 -10.89 -16.27
C VAL A 83 -5.22 -11.02 -16.50
N ALA A 84 -4.80 -10.90 -17.77
CA ALA A 84 -3.40 -10.97 -18.15
C ALA A 84 -2.63 -9.69 -17.80
N PHE A 85 -1.34 -9.83 -17.54
CA PHE A 85 -0.42 -8.70 -17.38
C PHE A 85 -0.22 -7.96 -18.71
N ALA A 86 -0.13 -8.69 -19.83
CA ALA A 86 0.04 -8.15 -21.17
C ALA A 86 -0.66 -9.02 -22.21
N ASP A 87 -1.13 -8.41 -23.31
CA ASP A 87 -1.82 -9.12 -24.41
C ASP A 87 -0.92 -10.12 -25.14
N SER A 88 0.38 -9.84 -25.19
CA SER A 88 1.37 -10.70 -25.83
C SER A 88 2.73 -10.62 -25.15
N LEU A 89 3.60 -11.56 -25.49
CA LEU A 89 4.98 -11.62 -24.99
C LEU A 89 5.96 -10.96 -25.99
N GLY A 90 7.15 -10.62 -25.51
CA GLY A 90 8.24 -10.06 -26.33
C GLY A 90 8.48 -8.56 -26.11
N VAL A 91 7.63 -7.89 -25.34
CA VAL A 91 7.74 -6.46 -25.03
C VAL A 91 7.93 -6.24 -23.54
N LYS A 92 8.90 -5.39 -23.21
CA LYS A 92 9.05 -4.83 -21.87
C LYS A 92 8.01 -3.73 -21.73
N GLN A 93 7.12 -3.84 -20.75
CA GLN A 93 6.05 -2.88 -20.54
C GLN A 93 6.55 -1.55 -19.97
N GLY A 94 7.79 -1.52 -19.46
CA GLY A 94 8.43 -0.29 -18.98
C GLY A 94 8.27 -0.06 -17.48
N THR A 95 7.77 -1.04 -16.75
CA THR A 95 7.70 -1.02 -15.28
C THR A 95 9.08 -1.27 -14.67
N SER A 96 9.21 -1.01 -13.37
CA SER A 96 10.39 -1.43 -12.62
C SER A 96 10.50 -2.96 -12.58
N ALA A 97 11.72 -3.42 -12.29
CA ALA A 97 12.00 -4.81 -11.90
C ALA A 97 12.66 -4.88 -10.52
N ASP A 98 12.47 -3.83 -9.72
CA ASP A 98 12.88 -3.84 -8.33
C ASP A 98 11.70 -4.34 -7.48
N PRO A 99 11.80 -5.55 -6.89
CA PRO A 99 10.72 -6.07 -6.08
C PRO A 99 10.53 -5.29 -4.77
N TYR A 100 11.43 -4.39 -4.38
CA TYR A 100 11.36 -3.61 -3.13
C TYR A 100 10.85 -2.18 -3.32
N ALA A 101 10.66 -1.72 -4.56
CA ALA A 101 10.15 -0.39 -4.84
C ALA A 101 8.64 -0.27 -4.58
N LEU A 102 8.21 0.81 -3.92
CA LEU A 102 6.81 1.17 -3.70
C LEU A 102 6.26 1.99 -4.88
N ASP A 103 6.31 1.42 -6.08
CA ASP A 103 6.14 2.14 -7.35
C ASP A 103 4.96 1.63 -8.19
N GLY A 104 3.96 0.99 -7.57
CA GLY A 104 2.81 0.41 -8.27
C GLY A 104 2.04 1.41 -9.14
N ASN A 105 1.91 2.65 -8.69
CA ASN A 105 1.23 3.70 -9.44
C ASN A 105 1.99 4.06 -10.72
N ILE A 106 3.30 4.32 -10.60
CA ILE A 106 4.20 4.64 -11.73
C ILE A 106 4.20 3.47 -12.73
N ASN A 107 4.29 2.24 -12.24
CA ASN A 107 4.26 1.05 -13.07
C ASN A 107 2.92 0.89 -13.80
N THR A 108 1.79 1.14 -13.12
CA THR A 108 0.46 1.06 -13.73
C THR A 108 0.29 2.10 -14.83
N TYR A 109 0.79 3.32 -14.64
CA TYR A 109 0.82 4.32 -15.70
C TYR A 109 1.70 3.90 -16.89
N ALA A 110 2.87 3.29 -16.63
CA ALA A 110 3.74 2.77 -17.68
C ALA A 110 3.05 1.66 -18.50
N LEU A 111 2.29 0.77 -17.84
CA LEU A 111 1.51 -0.28 -18.48
C LEU A 111 0.44 0.30 -19.41
N MET A 112 -0.32 1.31 -18.96
CA MET A 112 -1.32 1.98 -19.79
C MET A 112 -0.73 2.75 -20.96
N SER A 113 0.44 3.35 -20.75
CA SER A 113 1.09 4.20 -21.75
C SER A 113 1.84 3.41 -22.82
N GLN A 114 1.93 2.08 -22.67
CA GLN A 114 2.63 1.21 -23.60
C GLN A 114 1.89 1.11 -24.93
N ARG A 115 2.57 1.48 -26.02
CA ARG A 115 1.95 1.55 -27.36
C ARG A 115 2.05 0.25 -28.16
N ASN A 116 3.00 -0.63 -27.84
CA ASN A 116 3.26 -1.82 -28.62
C ASN A 116 2.39 -3.02 -28.20
N VAL A 117 2.08 -3.13 -26.91
CA VAL A 117 1.32 -4.25 -26.32
C VAL A 117 0.48 -3.72 -25.16
N GLY A 118 -0.84 -3.94 -25.22
CA GLY A 118 -1.77 -3.55 -24.17
C GLY A 118 -1.60 -4.36 -22.89
N SER A 119 -2.20 -3.87 -21.81
CA SER A 119 -2.17 -4.51 -20.50
C SER A 119 -3.59 -4.66 -19.97
N PRO A 120 -4.22 -5.84 -20.11
CA PRO A 120 -5.59 -6.08 -19.64
C PRO A 120 -5.78 -5.77 -18.16
N MET A 121 -4.78 -6.06 -17.32
CA MET A 121 -4.84 -5.71 -15.91
C MET A 121 -4.78 -4.20 -15.65
N ALA A 122 -4.07 -3.43 -16.47
CA ALA A 122 -4.03 -1.98 -16.34
C ALA A 122 -5.36 -1.36 -16.80
N ASP A 123 -5.90 -1.83 -17.92
CA ASP A 123 -7.22 -1.43 -18.42
C ASP A 123 -8.31 -1.69 -17.36
N ALA A 124 -8.34 -2.89 -16.78
CA ALA A 124 -9.32 -3.28 -15.77
C ALA A 124 -9.23 -2.43 -14.48
N VAL A 125 -8.03 -2.00 -14.08
CA VAL A 125 -7.88 -1.09 -12.93
C VAL A 125 -8.29 0.34 -13.27
N PHE A 126 -8.03 0.80 -14.50
CA PHE A 126 -8.44 2.12 -14.96
C PHE A 126 -9.96 2.31 -15.00
N GLU A 127 -10.72 1.24 -15.27
CA GLU A 127 -12.19 1.28 -15.22
C GLU A 127 -12.75 1.58 -13.81
N LEU A 128 -11.96 1.35 -12.76
CA LEU A 128 -12.34 1.68 -11.38
C LEU A 128 -12.22 3.17 -11.07
N TRP A 129 -11.56 3.97 -11.92
CA TRP A 129 -11.32 5.38 -11.65
C TRP A 129 -12.64 6.14 -11.60
N ARG A 130 -13.01 6.54 -10.39
CA ARG A 130 -14.21 7.31 -10.08
C ARG A 130 -13.80 8.44 -9.14
N TYR A 131 -14.46 9.59 -9.27
CA TYR A 131 -14.36 10.70 -8.30
C TYR A 131 -12.93 11.23 -8.01
N GLY A 132 -12.02 11.17 -8.99
CA GLY A 132 -10.64 11.67 -8.84
C GLY A 132 -9.70 10.74 -8.07
N GLN A 133 -10.13 9.50 -7.79
CA GLN A 133 -9.35 8.50 -7.08
C GLN A 133 -8.71 7.49 -8.05
N SER A 134 -7.39 7.51 -8.14
CA SER A 134 -6.62 6.71 -9.09
C SER A 134 -6.25 5.35 -8.52
N ALA A 135 -7.12 4.35 -8.69
CA ALA A 135 -6.79 2.96 -8.42
C ALA A 135 -5.57 2.52 -9.24
N TYR A 136 -4.71 1.66 -8.71
CA TYR A 136 -3.59 1.11 -9.47
C TYR A 136 -3.24 -0.30 -9.01
N ILE A 137 -2.45 -0.99 -9.83
CA ILE A 137 -1.95 -2.33 -9.57
C ILE A 137 -0.78 -2.19 -8.59
N PRO A 138 -0.81 -2.85 -7.42
CA PRO A 138 0.26 -2.73 -6.44
C PRO A 138 1.58 -3.30 -6.96
N SER A 139 2.71 -2.72 -6.55
CA SER A 139 4.03 -3.36 -6.73
C SER A 139 4.18 -4.57 -5.81
N VAL A 140 5.22 -5.38 -6.03
CA VAL A 140 5.55 -6.49 -5.11
C VAL A 140 5.76 -5.98 -3.67
N ALA A 141 6.41 -4.84 -3.49
CA ALA A 141 6.63 -4.27 -2.16
C ALA A 141 5.32 -3.84 -1.48
N GLN A 142 4.39 -3.27 -2.24
CA GLN A 142 3.08 -2.89 -1.70
C GLN A 142 2.23 -4.12 -1.33
N LEU A 143 2.33 -5.21 -2.09
CA LEU A 143 1.68 -6.48 -1.74
C LEU A 143 2.28 -7.10 -0.46
N ARG A 144 3.57 -6.89 -0.18
CA ARG A 144 4.16 -7.29 1.12
C ARG A 144 3.53 -6.56 2.29
N LEU A 145 3.42 -5.24 2.18
CA LEU A 145 2.77 -4.41 3.21
C LEU A 145 1.32 -4.85 3.45
N LEU A 146 0.58 -5.15 2.37
CA LEU A 146 -0.80 -5.64 2.46
C LEU A 146 -0.87 -7.02 3.14
N LYS A 147 0.05 -7.93 2.85
CA LYS A 147 0.12 -9.25 3.49
C LYS A 147 0.34 -9.13 5.00
N GLU A 148 1.23 -8.24 5.43
CA GLU A 148 1.56 -8.02 6.84
C GLU A 148 0.35 -7.54 7.65
N THR A 149 -0.52 -6.73 7.04
CA THR A 149 -1.68 -6.14 7.72
C THR A 149 -3.01 -6.83 7.38
N ARG A 150 -2.98 -7.89 6.56
CA ARG A 150 -4.15 -8.62 6.02
C ARG A 150 -5.18 -8.98 7.08
N ASN A 151 -4.78 -9.45 8.26
CA ASN A 151 -5.73 -9.87 9.30
C ASN A 151 -6.53 -8.69 9.89
N THR A 152 -5.94 -7.50 9.96
CA THR A 152 -6.64 -6.28 10.38
C THR A 152 -7.52 -5.77 9.24
N VAL A 153 -6.99 -5.78 8.02
CA VAL A 153 -7.71 -5.40 6.81
C VAL A 153 -8.96 -6.27 6.59
N ASN A 154 -8.84 -7.59 6.67
CA ASN A 154 -9.95 -8.54 6.45
C ASN A 154 -11.09 -8.34 7.44
N ARG A 155 -10.79 -8.04 8.72
CA ARG A 155 -11.81 -7.75 9.72
C ARG A 155 -12.70 -6.58 9.30
N ASN A 156 -12.12 -5.56 8.68
CA ASN A 156 -12.84 -4.35 8.30
C ASN A 156 -13.39 -4.42 6.87
N LEU A 157 -12.78 -5.20 5.96
CA LEU A 157 -13.35 -5.49 4.65
C LEU A 157 -14.72 -6.15 4.78
N ASP A 158 -14.84 -7.17 5.63
CA ASP A 158 -16.11 -7.87 5.87
C ASP A 158 -17.17 -6.90 6.45
N ALA A 159 -16.77 -6.07 7.42
CA ALA A 159 -17.64 -5.09 8.07
C ALA A 159 -18.25 -4.06 7.09
N ILE A 160 -17.54 -3.70 6.02
CA ILE A 160 -18.00 -2.73 5.03
C ILE A 160 -18.52 -3.36 3.73
N GLY A 161 -18.78 -4.67 3.73
CA GLY A 161 -19.35 -5.40 2.59
C GLY A 161 -18.36 -5.73 1.47
N GLY A 162 -17.07 -5.67 1.74
CA GLY A 162 -15.99 -6.09 0.87
C GLY A 162 -15.79 -7.61 0.82
N GLU A 163 -14.86 -8.04 -0.02
CA GLU A 163 -14.40 -9.41 -0.13
C GLU A 163 -13.08 -9.56 0.63
N VAL A 164 -13.07 -10.46 1.63
CA VAL A 164 -11.87 -10.77 2.41
C VAL A 164 -10.76 -11.36 1.54
N ILE A 165 -9.52 -10.95 1.80
CA ILE A 165 -8.35 -11.50 1.11
C ILE A 165 -8.10 -12.92 1.64
N THR A 166 -8.27 -13.91 0.76
CA THR A 166 -8.13 -15.32 1.12
C THR A 166 -6.73 -15.68 1.64
N ASP A 167 -6.70 -16.54 2.65
CA ASP A 167 -5.51 -17.22 3.13
C ASP A 167 -5.36 -18.64 2.55
N ASN A 168 -6.33 -19.09 1.75
CA ASN A 168 -6.29 -20.37 1.05
C ASN A 168 -5.18 -20.36 -0.01
N PRO A 169 -4.28 -21.36 -0.03
CA PRO A 169 -3.31 -21.55 -1.11
C PRO A 169 -3.94 -21.52 -2.52
N ASP A 170 -5.13 -22.10 -2.66
CA ASP A 170 -5.90 -22.14 -3.90
C ASP A 170 -6.65 -20.81 -4.09
N GLY A 171 -5.95 -19.82 -4.66
CA GLY A 171 -6.52 -18.48 -4.94
C GLY A 171 -5.80 -17.32 -4.27
N CYS A 172 -4.62 -17.56 -3.68
CA CYS A 172 -3.84 -16.52 -3.02
C CYS A 172 -2.89 -15.73 -3.95
N TRP A 173 -2.83 -16.05 -5.24
CA TRP A 173 -1.89 -15.44 -6.19
C TRP A 173 -2.48 -14.20 -6.85
N TYR A 174 -1.73 -13.10 -6.74
CA TYR A 174 -2.10 -11.79 -7.28
C TYR A 174 -1.00 -11.27 -8.20
N TRP A 175 -1.40 -10.67 -9.32
CA TRP A 175 -0.49 -9.87 -10.13
C TRP A 175 0.02 -8.68 -9.32
N SER A 176 1.34 -8.48 -9.38
CA SER A 176 1.93 -7.18 -9.11
C SER A 176 2.14 -6.41 -10.42
N SER A 177 2.42 -5.13 -10.31
CA SER A 177 2.84 -4.30 -11.44
C SER A 177 4.34 -4.46 -11.78
N THR A 178 5.09 -5.32 -11.08
CA THR A 178 6.55 -5.40 -11.16
C THR A 178 6.98 -6.48 -12.18
N GLU A 179 7.87 -6.14 -13.10
CA GLU A 179 8.44 -7.08 -14.07
C GLU A 179 9.59 -7.90 -13.48
N VAL A 180 9.89 -9.05 -14.08
CA VAL A 180 11.02 -9.89 -13.66
C VAL A 180 12.34 -9.36 -14.25
N ALA A 181 13.34 -9.10 -13.40
CA ALA A 181 14.66 -8.67 -13.84
C ALA A 181 15.29 -9.70 -14.81
N GLY A 182 15.88 -9.21 -15.90
CA GLY A 182 16.42 -10.08 -16.98
C GLY A 182 15.36 -10.74 -17.88
N GLN A 183 14.09 -10.79 -17.46
CA GLN A 183 13.01 -11.46 -18.19
C GLN A 183 11.79 -10.54 -18.43
N LYS A 184 12.00 -9.22 -18.36
CA LYS A 184 10.96 -8.20 -18.51
C LYS A 184 10.11 -8.35 -19.77
N ALA A 185 10.63 -8.90 -20.86
CA ALA A 185 9.87 -9.07 -22.10
C ALA A 185 8.78 -10.16 -22.01
N VAL A 186 8.86 -11.06 -21.04
CA VAL A 186 8.05 -12.29 -21.02
C VAL A 186 7.38 -12.57 -19.67
N LYS A 187 7.95 -12.11 -18.55
CA LYS A 187 7.45 -12.44 -17.21
C LYS A 187 7.21 -11.22 -16.33
N GLY A 188 6.18 -11.33 -15.50
CA GLY A 188 5.91 -10.46 -14.35
C GLY A 188 5.93 -11.26 -13.05
N TRP A 189 5.88 -10.56 -11.91
CA TRP A 189 5.80 -11.20 -10.61
C TRP A 189 4.35 -11.38 -10.14
N LEU A 190 4.01 -12.61 -9.80
CA LEU A 190 2.91 -12.89 -8.87
C LEU A 190 3.40 -12.79 -7.43
N TYR A 191 2.49 -12.43 -6.54
CA TYR A 191 2.69 -12.45 -5.10
C TYR A 191 1.57 -13.25 -4.41
N SER A 192 1.93 -14.09 -3.45
CA SER A 192 0.97 -14.84 -2.62
C SER A 192 0.60 -14.02 -1.39
N LEU A 193 -0.64 -13.52 -1.30
CA LEU A 193 -1.15 -12.87 -0.08
C LEU A 193 -1.45 -13.87 1.06
N SER A 194 -1.30 -15.18 0.82
CA SER A 194 -1.34 -16.22 1.85
C SER A 194 0.04 -16.38 2.52
N GLN A 195 1.07 -16.72 1.73
CA GLN A 195 2.38 -17.13 2.24
C GLN A 195 3.45 -16.03 2.14
N GLY A 196 3.25 -15.04 1.27
CA GLY A 196 4.24 -14.01 0.95
C GLY A 196 5.33 -14.43 -0.04
N ALA A 197 5.13 -15.55 -0.74
CA ALA A 197 5.99 -16.00 -1.81
C ALA A 197 5.80 -15.14 -3.07
N ILE A 198 6.85 -15.03 -3.89
CA ILE A 198 6.78 -14.48 -5.24
C ILE A 198 7.04 -15.57 -6.29
N GLN A 199 6.37 -15.46 -7.43
CA GLN A 199 6.51 -16.42 -8.52
C GLN A 199 6.65 -15.71 -9.87
N GLU A 200 7.71 -16.05 -10.62
CA GLU A 200 7.86 -15.59 -11.98
C GLU A 200 6.80 -16.24 -12.88
N THR A 201 6.01 -15.42 -13.58
CA THR A 201 4.86 -15.93 -14.34
C THR A 201 4.82 -15.30 -15.73
N PRO A 202 4.56 -16.07 -16.80
CA PRO A 202 4.32 -15.52 -18.13
C PRO A 202 3.20 -14.50 -18.12
N LYS A 203 3.44 -13.33 -18.72
CA LYS A 203 2.51 -12.19 -18.66
C LYS A 203 1.14 -12.42 -19.30
N THR A 204 1.03 -13.42 -20.16
CA THR A 204 -0.22 -13.79 -20.83
C THR A 204 -1.15 -14.64 -19.96
N GLN A 205 -0.71 -15.09 -18.79
CA GLN A 205 -1.58 -15.83 -17.88
C GLN A 205 -2.54 -14.90 -17.13
N ALA A 206 -3.76 -15.36 -16.92
CA ALA A 206 -4.77 -14.64 -16.16
C ALA A 206 -4.63 -14.92 -14.66
N HIS A 207 -4.45 -13.86 -13.87
CA HIS A 207 -4.45 -13.90 -12.40
C HIS A 207 -5.18 -12.69 -11.84
N LYS A 208 -5.58 -12.78 -10.56
CA LYS A 208 -6.32 -11.71 -9.89
C LYS A 208 -5.44 -10.49 -9.67
N VAL A 209 -6.07 -9.33 -9.57
CA VAL A 209 -5.47 -8.10 -9.07
C VAL A 209 -6.31 -7.64 -7.90
N ARG A 210 -5.68 -7.27 -6.79
CA ARG A 210 -6.32 -6.53 -5.70
C ARG A 210 -5.85 -5.07 -5.79
N PRO A 211 -6.65 -4.16 -6.36
CA PRO A 211 -6.22 -2.79 -6.61
C PRO A 211 -5.98 -2.04 -5.30
N ILE A 212 -5.09 -1.06 -5.34
CA ILE A 212 -4.81 -0.18 -4.22
C ILE A 212 -4.88 1.28 -4.66
N ILE A 213 -4.84 2.18 -3.68
CA ILE A 213 -4.79 3.62 -3.88
C ILE A 213 -3.77 4.24 -2.94
N THR A 214 -3.10 5.29 -3.42
CA THR A 214 -2.27 6.15 -2.60
C THR A 214 -3.16 7.20 -1.95
N ILE A 215 -3.09 7.30 -0.64
CA ILE A 215 -3.80 8.31 0.12
C ILE A 215 -2.95 9.58 0.06
N ASN A 216 -3.43 10.60 -0.65
CA ASN A 216 -2.76 11.89 -0.73
C ASN A 216 -3.35 12.88 0.31
N ASN A 217 -2.77 14.08 0.36
CA ASN A 217 -3.24 15.19 1.19
C ASN A 217 -4.52 15.81 0.61
#